data_AF-A0A534QM27-F1
#
_entry.id   AF-A0A534QM27-F1
#
_cell.length_a   1.000
_cell.length_b   1.000
_cell.length_c   1.000
_cell.angle_alpha   90.00
_cell.angle_beta   90.00
_cell.angle_gamma   90.00
#
_symmetry.space_group_name_H-M   'P 1'
#
loop_
_entity.id
_entity.type
_entity.pdbx_description
1 polymer ?
#
loop_
_entity_poly.entity_id
_entity_poly.type
_entity_poly.pdbx_seq_one_letter_code
_entity_poly.pdbx_strand_id
1 'polypeptide(L)'
;GYFSAGLDLKLMPTLAPDALRRMLLAFGRTMLRVFTFPIPTVAAVSGHAIAGGAMLAFACDLRWAADGPFRLHLNEVAIGLPLPTWAIVIAASAVPHRWHTEAILHARAYLPPDAVERNLVNGVVAPDRLLDESSSAAARLGALHQAAYAASKTRLRAMAVEWALARLEPEVMSRPPRS
;
A
#
# COMPACT_ATOMS: atom_id res chain seq x y z
N GLY A 1 7.80 12.19 -11.45
CA GLY A 1 6.32 12.17 -11.32
C GLY A 1 5.92 11.43 -10.05
N TYR A 2 4.64 11.43 -9.71
CA TYR A 2 4.09 10.68 -8.59
C TYR A 2 3.19 9.55 -9.12
N PHE A 3 3.31 8.36 -8.53
CA PHE A 3 2.24 7.39 -8.56
C PHE A 3 1.14 7.85 -7.58
N SER A 4 1.53 8.07 -6.32
CA SER A 4 0.68 8.71 -5.31
C SER A 4 1.53 9.17 -4.12
N ALA A 5 1.23 10.37 -3.62
CA ALA A 5 1.81 10.90 -2.39
C ALA A 5 1.02 10.50 -1.12
N GLY A 6 -0.06 9.72 -1.26
CA GLY A 6 -0.96 9.36 -0.18
C GLY A 6 -2.02 10.42 0.09
N LEU A 7 -2.43 10.56 1.36
CA LEU A 7 -3.42 11.54 1.78
C LEU A 7 -2.87 12.97 1.68
N ASP A 8 -3.75 13.92 1.37
CA ASP A 8 -3.40 15.33 1.33
C ASP A 8 -3.20 15.89 2.75
N LEU A 9 -1.94 15.96 3.17
CA LEU A 9 -1.55 16.46 4.49
C LEU A 9 -1.87 17.96 4.69
N LYS A 10 -2.13 18.73 3.62
CA LYS A 10 -2.56 20.13 3.71
C LYS A 10 -4.07 20.25 3.91
N LEU A 11 -4.85 19.32 3.35
CA LEU A 11 -6.30 19.26 3.52
C LEU A 11 -6.68 18.72 4.90
N MET A 12 -6.01 17.66 5.38
CA MET A 12 -6.40 16.99 6.62
C MET A 12 -6.60 17.91 7.85
N PRO A 13 -5.73 18.91 8.10
CA PRO A 13 -5.90 19.82 9.24
C PRO A 13 -7.08 20.79 9.10
N THR A 14 -7.60 21.00 7.89
CA THR A 14 -8.71 21.95 7.65
C THR A 14 -10.09 21.31 7.80
N LEU A 15 -10.14 19.97 7.93
CA LEU A 15 -11.37 19.22 8.11
C LEU A 15 -11.88 19.34 9.54
N ALA A 16 -13.20 19.47 9.70
CA ALA A 16 -13.85 19.30 11.00
C ALA A 16 -13.52 17.90 11.58
N PRO A 17 -13.44 17.73 12.92
CA PRO A 17 -13.03 16.48 13.54
C PRO A 17 -13.80 15.24 13.03
N ASP A 18 -15.12 15.35 12.89
CA ASP A 18 -15.95 14.26 12.37
C ASP A 18 -15.70 13.94 10.89
N ALA A 19 -15.40 14.96 10.08
CA ALA A 19 -15.06 14.78 8.67
C ALA A 19 -13.70 14.08 8.52
N LEU A 20 -12.70 14.50 9.31
CA LEU A 20 -11.39 13.84 9.38
C LEU A 20 -11.53 12.37 9.82
N ARG A 21 -12.31 12.11 10.87
CA ARG A 21 -12.63 10.76 11.34
C ARG A 21 -13.23 9.90 10.22
N ARG A 22 -14.30 10.37 9.57
CA ARG A 22 -14.95 9.63 8.47
C ARG A 22 -13.99 9.37 7.33
N MET A 23 -13.16 10.35 6.98
CA MET A 23 -12.14 10.19 5.93
C MET A 23 -11.12 9.11 6.30
N LEU A 24 -10.57 9.10 7.51
CA LEU A 24 -9.59 8.10 7.95
C LEU A 24 -10.18 6.68 7.98
N LEU A 25 -11.41 6.53 8.48
CA LEU A 25 -12.13 5.26 8.45
C LEU A 25 -12.37 4.79 7.01
N ALA A 26 -12.83 5.68 6.14
CA ALA A 26 -13.06 5.37 4.72
C ALA A 26 -11.75 4.99 4.02
N PHE A 27 -10.65 5.67 4.34
CA PHE A 27 -9.34 5.41 3.77
C PHE A 27 -8.83 4.02 4.14
N GLY A 28 -8.84 3.66 5.43
CA GLY A 28 -8.44 2.32 5.89
C GLY A 28 -9.31 1.22 5.29
N ARG A 29 -10.64 1.40 5.26
CA ARG A 29 -11.58 0.47 4.61
C ARG A 29 -11.31 0.33 3.12
N THR A 30 -10.98 1.43 2.44
CA THR A 30 -10.69 1.42 1.00
C THR A 30 -9.41 0.64 0.72
N MET A 31 -8.34 0.86 1.50
CA MET A 31 -7.08 0.13 1.34
C MET A 31 -7.28 -1.37 1.58
N LEU A 32 -7.99 -1.75 2.64
CA LEU A 32 -8.32 -3.16 2.89
C LEU A 32 -9.20 -3.75 1.78
N ARG A 33 -10.13 -2.98 1.21
CA ARG A 33 -10.95 -3.42 0.07
C ARG A 33 -10.12 -3.67 -1.19
N VAL A 34 -9.12 -2.83 -1.47
CA VAL A 34 -8.17 -3.08 -2.58
C VAL A 34 -7.36 -4.34 -2.27
N PHE A 35 -6.89 -4.48 -1.04
CA PHE A 35 -6.14 -5.64 -0.58
C PHE A 35 -6.95 -6.94 -0.64
N THR A 36 -8.27 -6.92 -0.50
CA THR A 36 -9.10 -8.14 -0.64
C THR A 36 -9.91 -8.17 -1.93
N PHE A 37 -9.60 -7.34 -2.92
CA PHE A 37 -10.41 -7.23 -4.13
C PHE A 37 -10.44 -8.58 -4.88
N PRO A 38 -11.62 -9.07 -5.33
CA PRO A 38 -11.79 -10.47 -5.73
C PRO A 38 -11.15 -10.84 -7.07
N ILE A 39 -10.57 -9.88 -7.78
CA ILE A 39 -9.79 -10.12 -9.00
C ILE A 39 -8.31 -9.77 -8.77
N PRO A 40 -7.41 -10.31 -9.61
CA PRO A 40 -6.00 -9.91 -9.59
C PRO A 40 -5.81 -8.41 -9.75
N THR A 41 -4.95 -7.82 -8.92
CA THR A 41 -4.60 -6.39 -9.00
C THR A 41 -3.11 -6.20 -9.22
N VAL A 42 -2.75 -5.27 -10.12
CA VAL A 42 -1.36 -4.93 -10.43
C VAL A 42 -1.18 -3.42 -10.29
N ALA A 43 -0.18 -2.99 -9.52
CA ALA A 43 0.20 -1.59 -9.43
C ALA A 43 1.28 -1.26 -10.47
N ALA A 44 0.98 -0.30 -11.35
CA ALA A 44 1.94 0.33 -12.25
C ALA A 44 2.54 1.57 -11.57
N VAL A 45 3.65 1.42 -10.85
CA VAL A 45 4.28 2.48 -10.07
C VAL A 45 5.14 3.37 -10.97
N SER A 46 4.53 4.42 -11.52
CA SER A 46 5.12 5.35 -12.49
C SER A 46 5.97 6.47 -11.88
N GLY A 47 6.13 6.48 -10.55
CA GLY A 47 6.78 7.57 -9.83
C GLY A 47 6.78 7.34 -8.32
N HIS A 48 6.92 8.43 -7.56
CA HIS A 48 6.93 8.34 -6.09
C HIS A 48 5.65 7.69 -5.56
N ALA A 49 5.82 6.71 -4.69
CA ALA A 49 4.77 6.05 -3.93
C ALA A 49 5.10 6.23 -2.44
N ILE A 50 4.42 7.18 -1.81
CA ILE A 50 4.76 7.65 -0.44
C ILE A 50 3.57 7.44 0.48
N ALA A 51 3.82 6.98 1.71
CA ALA A 51 2.81 6.76 2.74
C ALA A 51 1.61 5.94 2.21
N GLY A 52 0.42 6.54 2.20
CA GLY A 52 -0.80 5.98 1.62
C GLY A 52 -0.66 5.55 0.15
N GLY A 53 0.20 6.19 -0.64
CA GLY A 53 0.50 5.80 -2.01
C GLY A 53 1.32 4.52 -2.11
N ALA A 54 2.30 4.33 -1.22
CA ALA A 54 3.02 3.07 -1.08
C ALA A 54 2.08 1.95 -0.59
N MET A 55 1.20 2.25 0.36
CA MET A 55 0.18 1.30 0.84
C MET A 55 -0.77 0.88 -0.27
N LEU A 56 -1.20 1.80 -1.15
CA LEU A 56 -2.01 1.45 -2.32
C LEU A 56 -1.27 0.47 -3.24
N ALA A 57 0.01 0.72 -3.52
CA ALA A 57 0.81 -0.20 -4.33
C ALA A 57 0.97 -1.56 -3.64
N PHE A 58 1.27 -1.58 -2.34
CA PHE A 58 1.42 -2.79 -1.53
C PHE A 58 0.12 -3.57 -1.34
N ALA A 59 -1.04 -2.91 -1.45
CA ALA A 59 -2.34 -3.58 -1.44
C ALA A 59 -2.59 -4.40 -2.73
N CYS A 60 -1.89 -4.09 -3.84
CA CYS A 60 -1.98 -4.87 -5.07
C CYS A 60 -1.21 -6.19 -4.99
N ASP A 61 -1.68 -7.19 -5.74
CA ASP A 61 -1.08 -8.53 -5.75
C ASP A 61 0.30 -8.55 -6.41
N LEU A 62 0.49 -7.74 -7.46
CA LEU A 62 1.77 -7.50 -8.10
C LEU A 62 2.06 -5.99 -8.22
N ARG A 63 3.34 -5.66 -8.36
CA ARG A 63 3.84 -4.30 -8.50
C ARG A 63 4.97 -4.27 -9.54
N TRP A 64 4.80 -3.46 -10.57
CA TRP A 64 5.87 -3.07 -11.48
C TRP A 64 6.21 -1.62 -11.25
N ALA A 65 7.49 -1.27 -11.28
CA ALA A 65 7.94 0.11 -11.18
C ALA A 65 8.57 0.56 -12.50
N ALA A 66 8.36 1.83 -12.84
CA ALA A 66 9.22 2.47 -13.83
C ALA A 66 10.65 2.59 -13.26
N ASP A 67 11.64 2.69 -14.13
CA ASP A 67 12.96 3.15 -13.72
C ASP A 67 12.95 4.67 -13.54
N GLY A 68 13.74 5.18 -12.60
CA GLY A 68 13.88 6.61 -12.38
C GLY A 68 14.16 7.01 -10.92
N PRO A 69 14.38 8.32 -10.69
CA PRO A 69 14.80 8.86 -9.40
C PRO A 69 13.62 9.04 -8.43
N PHE A 70 12.80 8.00 -8.25
CA PHE A 70 11.66 8.03 -7.34
C PHE A 70 11.73 6.99 -6.24
N ARG A 71 10.85 7.11 -5.26
CA ARG A 71 10.94 6.39 -3.99
C ARG A 71 9.64 5.65 -3.68
N LEU A 72 9.78 4.41 -3.22
CA LEU A 72 8.76 3.69 -2.46
C LEU A 72 9.10 3.87 -0.98
N HIS A 73 8.20 4.45 -0.19
CA HIS A 73 8.55 4.89 1.16
C HIS A 73 7.33 4.91 2.10
N LEU A 74 7.43 4.15 3.19
CA LEU A 74 6.55 4.24 4.35
C LEU A 74 7.16 5.23 5.34
N ASN A 75 6.91 6.52 5.14
CA ASN A 75 7.61 7.60 5.84
C ASN A 75 6.91 8.04 7.13
N GLU A 76 5.84 7.38 7.55
CA GLU A 76 4.99 7.79 8.66
C GLU A 76 5.80 7.96 9.97
N VAL A 77 6.66 7.00 10.30
CA VAL A 77 7.51 7.08 11.51
C VAL A 77 8.46 8.28 11.45
N ALA A 78 9.05 8.56 10.28
CA ALA A 78 9.95 9.70 10.09
C ALA A 78 9.24 11.06 10.28
N ILE A 79 7.91 11.11 10.15
CA ILE A 79 7.10 12.31 10.37
C ILE A 79 6.28 12.27 11.66
N GLY A 80 6.62 11.37 12.59
CA GLY A 80 5.98 11.28 13.91
C GLY A 80 4.58 10.67 13.90
N LEU A 81 4.23 9.89 12.87
CA LEU A 81 2.96 9.19 12.78
C LEU A 81 3.16 7.68 12.95
N PRO A 82 2.44 7.03 13.89
CA PRO A 82 2.42 5.57 13.92
C PRO A 82 1.70 5.03 12.67
N LEU A 83 2.20 3.93 12.11
CA LEU A 83 1.44 3.19 11.10
C LEU A 83 0.21 2.56 11.76
N PRO A 84 -1.00 2.77 11.21
CA PRO A 84 -2.20 2.11 11.71
C PRO A 84 -2.16 0.61 11.39
N THR A 85 -2.90 -0.20 12.15
CA THR A 85 -2.83 -1.67 12.02
C THR A 85 -3.17 -2.15 10.60
N TRP A 86 -4.13 -1.52 9.93
CA TRP A 86 -4.47 -1.87 8.54
C TRP A 86 -3.29 -1.68 7.58
N ALA A 87 -2.44 -0.67 7.82
CA ALA A 87 -1.26 -0.41 7.02
C ALA A 87 -0.16 -1.43 7.31
N ILE A 88 0.00 -1.82 8.59
CA ILE A 88 0.94 -2.89 9.01
C ILE A 88 0.59 -4.20 8.30
N VAL A 89 -0.69 -4.58 8.25
CA VAL A 89 -1.14 -5.80 7.56
C VAL A 89 -0.79 -5.79 6.08
N ILE A 90 -1.04 -4.67 5.40
CA ILE A 90 -0.72 -4.53 3.98
C ILE A 90 0.80 -4.55 3.75
N ALA A 91 1.56 -3.78 4.52
CA ALA A 91 3.02 -3.75 4.43
C ALA A 91 3.64 -5.12 4.70
N ALA A 92 3.16 -5.84 5.72
CA ALA A 92 3.68 -7.16 6.08
C ALA A 92 3.42 -8.21 5.00
N SER A 93 2.35 -8.06 4.22
CA SER A 93 2.05 -8.93 3.06
C SER A 93 2.88 -8.60 1.83
N ALA A 94 3.39 -7.38 1.68
CA ALA A 94 4.09 -6.92 0.48
C ALA A 94 5.62 -6.87 0.64
N VAL A 95 6.11 -6.63 1.85
CA VAL A 95 7.53 -6.55 2.18
C VAL A 95 7.97 -7.88 2.79
N PRO A 96 9.08 -8.50 2.33
CA PRO A 96 9.60 -9.69 2.99
C PRO A 96 9.93 -9.43 4.47
N HIS A 97 9.65 -10.42 5.32
CA HIS A 97 9.76 -10.28 6.78
C HIS A 97 11.10 -9.69 7.26
N ARG A 98 12.22 -10.11 6.65
CA ARG A 98 13.57 -9.62 6.97
C ARG A 98 13.74 -8.10 6.83
N TRP A 99 12.88 -7.43 6.05
CA TRP A 99 12.93 -5.98 5.81
C TRP A 99 11.83 -5.21 6.54
N HIS A 100 10.99 -5.85 7.36
CA HIS A 100 9.88 -5.16 8.06
C HIS A 100 10.38 -4.02 8.94
N THR A 101 11.36 -4.29 9.81
CA THR A 101 11.96 -3.27 10.68
C THR A 101 12.53 -2.11 9.86
N GLU A 102 13.24 -2.40 8.78
CA GLU A 102 13.87 -1.39 7.93
C GLU A 102 12.82 -0.53 7.18
N ALA A 103 11.84 -1.18 6.56
CA ALA A 103 10.82 -0.50 5.77
C ALA A 103 9.87 0.32 6.66
N ILE A 104 9.51 -0.19 7.83
CA ILE A 104 8.46 0.37 8.69
C ILE A 104 9.05 1.24 9.80
N LEU A 105 9.95 0.69 10.62
CA LEU A 105 10.46 1.37 11.81
C LEU A 105 11.60 2.33 11.50
N HIS A 106 12.48 1.98 10.55
CA HIS A 106 13.55 2.89 10.11
C HIS A 106 13.07 3.88 9.03
N ALA A 107 11.83 3.75 8.54
CA ALA A 107 11.29 4.54 7.45
C ALA A 107 12.28 4.62 6.26
N ARG A 108 12.82 3.47 5.83
CA ARG A 108 13.75 3.48 4.70
C ARG A 108 13.00 3.79 3.40
N ALA A 109 13.55 4.71 2.62
CA ALA A 109 13.13 4.92 1.24
C ALA A 109 13.87 3.97 0.30
N TYR A 110 13.13 3.35 -0.62
CA TYR A 110 13.68 2.45 -1.63
C TYR A 110 13.62 3.09 -3.01
N LEU A 111 14.77 3.13 -3.71
CA LEU A 111 14.80 3.40 -5.15
C LEU A 111 14.34 2.15 -5.92
N PRO A 112 13.95 2.26 -7.20
CA PRO A 112 13.42 1.13 -7.95
C PRO A 112 14.38 -0.09 -7.98
N PRO A 113 15.70 0.05 -8.23
CA PRO A 113 16.63 -1.08 -8.17
C PRO A 113 16.69 -1.74 -6.79
N ASP A 114 16.80 -0.94 -5.72
CA ASP A 114 16.80 -1.44 -4.34
C ASP A 114 15.51 -2.18 -3.97
N ALA A 115 14.39 -1.73 -4.52
CA ALA A 115 13.07 -2.32 -4.31
C ALA A 115 12.97 -3.70 -5.00
N VAL A 116 13.61 -3.90 -6.14
CA VAL A 116 13.70 -5.21 -6.80
C VAL A 116 14.55 -6.17 -5.97
N GLU A 117 15.76 -5.76 -5.56
CA GLU A 117 16.67 -6.59 -4.75
C GLU A 117 16.04 -7.10 -3.45
N ARG A 118 15.13 -6.31 -2.89
CA ARG A 118 14.43 -6.60 -1.64
C ARG A 118 13.05 -7.23 -1.86
N ASN A 119 12.66 -7.51 -3.09
CA ASN A 119 11.35 -8.05 -3.49
C ASN A 119 10.16 -7.19 -3.03
N LEU A 120 10.33 -5.86 -2.98
CA LEU A 120 9.23 -4.92 -2.77
C LEU A 120 8.43 -4.71 -4.06
N VAL A 121 9.06 -4.86 -5.22
CA VAL A 121 8.40 -4.86 -6.54
C VAL A 121 8.79 -6.12 -7.30
N ASN A 122 7.95 -6.53 -8.25
CA ASN A 122 8.19 -7.70 -9.09
C ASN A 122 9.20 -7.44 -10.20
N GLY A 123 9.43 -6.16 -10.53
CA GLY A 123 10.48 -5.75 -11.44
C GLY A 123 10.43 -4.25 -11.75
N VAL A 124 11.45 -3.81 -12.46
CA VAL A 124 11.61 -2.42 -12.93
C VAL A 124 11.78 -2.44 -14.43
N VAL A 125 11.09 -1.53 -15.12
CA VAL A 125 11.12 -1.40 -16.58
C VAL A 125 11.24 0.07 -16.98
N ALA A 126 11.62 0.34 -18.23
CA ALA A 126 11.60 1.70 -18.75
C ALA A 126 10.19 2.32 -18.62
N PRO A 127 10.07 3.65 -18.36
CA PRO A 127 8.78 4.29 -18.11
C PRO A 127 7.71 4.07 -19.19
N ASP A 128 8.11 4.02 -20.45
CA ASP A 128 7.26 3.77 -21.62
C ASP A 128 6.78 2.31 -21.73
N ARG A 129 7.46 1.38 -21.06
CA ARG A 129 7.11 -0.06 -21.00
C ARG A 129 6.27 -0.43 -19.79
N LEU A 130 6.11 0.47 -18.81
CA LEU A 130 5.47 0.18 -17.53
C LEU A 130 4.03 -0.32 -17.67
N LEU A 131 3.23 0.35 -18.51
CA LEU A 131 1.83 -0.04 -18.71
C LEU A 131 1.71 -1.37 -19.46
N ASP A 132 2.56 -1.60 -20.45
CA ASP A 132 2.59 -2.86 -21.20
C ASP A 132 2.90 -4.04 -20.26
N GLU A 133 3.95 -3.94 -19.46
CA GLU A 133 4.34 -5.04 -18.56
C GLU A 133 3.32 -5.25 -17.44
N SER A 134 2.79 -4.17 -16.87
CA SER A 134 1.74 -4.24 -15.85
C SER A 134 0.46 -4.90 -16.39
N SER A 135 0.05 -4.54 -17.62
CA SER A 135 -1.12 -5.11 -18.28
C SER A 135 -0.90 -6.56 -18.66
N SER A 136 0.29 -6.91 -19.14
CA SER A 136 0.68 -8.30 -19.41
C SER A 136 0.64 -9.14 -18.13
N ALA A 137 1.16 -8.63 -17.02
CA ALA A 137 1.07 -9.31 -15.71
C ALA A 137 -0.38 -9.50 -15.25
N ALA A 138 -1.23 -8.48 -15.42
CA ALA A 138 -2.65 -8.57 -15.11
C ALA A 138 -3.35 -9.63 -15.99
N ALA A 139 -3.06 -9.67 -17.29
CA ALA A 139 -3.61 -10.66 -18.21
C ALA A 139 -3.18 -12.10 -17.84
N ARG A 140 -1.91 -12.30 -17.46
CA ARG A 140 -1.40 -13.60 -16.99
C ARG A 140 -2.17 -14.09 -15.75
N LEU A 141 -2.40 -13.23 -14.76
CA LEU A 141 -3.21 -13.58 -13.59
C LEU A 141 -4.71 -13.72 -13.93
N GLY A 142 -5.21 -12.93 -14.88
CA GLY A 142 -6.58 -12.99 -15.39
C GLY A 142 -6.92 -14.30 -16.11
N ALA A 143 -5.91 -14.99 -16.64
CA ALA A 143 -6.08 -16.31 -17.26
C ALA A 143 -6.23 -17.46 -16.24
N LEU A 144 -5.99 -17.21 -14.94
CA LEU A 144 -6.22 -18.19 -13.89
C LEU A 144 -7.72 -18.39 -13.62
N HIS A 145 -8.07 -19.45 -12.89
CA HIS A 145 -9.44 -19.69 -12.46
C HIS A 145 -9.91 -18.62 -11.46
N GLN A 146 -10.65 -17.61 -11.94
CA GLN A 146 -10.95 -16.38 -11.19
C GLN A 146 -11.67 -16.61 -9.86
N ALA A 147 -12.65 -17.53 -9.82
CA ALA A 147 -13.36 -17.83 -8.58
C ALA A 147 -12.44 -18.50 -7.53
N ALA A 148 -11.47 -19.30 -7.97
CA ALA A 148 -10.51 -19.94 -7.07
C ALA A 148 -9.48 -18.91 -6.58
N TYR A 149 -9.05 -17.99 -7.45
CA TYR A 149 -8.19 -16.86 -7.09
C TYR A 149 -8.85 -15.99 -6.01
N ALA A 150 -10.09 -15.57 -6.23
CA ALA A 150 -10.88 -14.76 -5.29
C ALA A 150 -11.00 -15.42 -3.91
N ALA A 151 -11.40 -16.70 -3.88
CA ALA A 151 -11.55 -17.45 -2.64
C ALA A 151 -10.21 -17.63 -1.91
N SER A 152 -9.14 -17.92 -2.65
CA SER A 152 -7.80 -18.11 -2.08
C SER A 152 -7.24 -16.81 -1.52
N LYS A 153 -7.37 -15.70 -2.27
CA LYS A 153 -6.96 -14.36 -1.83
C LYS A 153 -7.69 -13.93 -0.56
N THR A 154 -9.00 -14.19 -0.49
CA THR A 154 -9.80 -13.93 0.71
C THR A 154 -9.27 -14.72 1.91
N ARG A 155 -9.10 -16.04 1.76
CA ARG A 155 -8.61 -16.92 2.85
C ARG A 155 -7.20 -16.56 3.30
N LEU A 156 -6.30 -16.26 2.37
CA LEU A 156 -4.92 -15.87 2.64
C LEU A 156 -4.85 -14.60 3.51
N ARG A 157 -5.79 -13.67 3.32
CA ARG A 157 -5.75 -12.34 3.96
C ARG A 157 -6.75 -12.19 5.11
N ALA A 158 -7.68 -13.14 5.29
CA ALA A 158 -8.81 -13.05 6.22
C ALA A 158 -8.39 -12.69 7.65
N MET A 159 -7.51 -13.50 8.27
CA MET A 159 -7.10 -13.30 9.66
C MET A 159 -6.49 -11.91 9.89
N ALA A 160 -5.63 -11.46 8.97
CA ALA A 160 -4.97 -10.17 9.09
C ALA A 160 -5.95 -9.00 8.85
N VAL A 161 -6.87 -9.14 7.89
CA VAL A 161 -7.90 -8.13 7.59
C VAL A 161 -8.90 -8.00 8.73
N GLU A 162 -9.36 -9.11 9.31
CA GLU A 162 -10.22 -9.13 10.49
C GLU A 162 -9.55 -8.43 11.67
N TRP A 163 -8.27 -8.76 11.92
CA TRP A 163 -7.46 -8.14 12.96
C TRP A 163 -7.33 -6.61 12.77
N ALA A 164 -7.14 -6.17 11.53
CA ALA A 164 -7.07 -4.76 11.17
C ALA A 164 -8.40 -4.02 11.29
N LEU A 165 -9.50 -4.63 10.83
CA LEU A 165 -10.84 -4.04 10.90
C LEU A 165 -11.28 -3.84 12.36
N ALA A 166 -10.98 -4.79 13.24
CA ALA A 166 -11.29 -4.68 14.67
C ALA A 166 -10.59 -3.51 15.38
N ARG A 167 -9.47 -3.01 14.83
CA ARG A 167 -8.67 -1.91 15.39
C ARG A 167 -8.87 -0.58 14.70
N LEU A 168 -9.39 -0.58 13.47
CA LEU A 168 -9.50 0.62 12.66
C LEU A 168 -10.24 1.75 13.37
N GLU A 169 -11.41 1.46 13.95
CA GLU A 169 -12.19 2.49 14.65
C GLU A 169 -11.55 2.92 15.97
N PRO A 170 -11.14 2.00 16.87
CA PRO A 170 -10.39 2.36 18.07
C PRO A 170 -9.16 3.24 17.82
N GLU A 171 -8.33 2.91 16.82
CA GLU A 171 -7.10 3.66 16.50
C GLU A 171 -7.39 5.07 15.96
N VAL A 172 -8.44 5.22 15.15
CA VAL A 172 -8.87 6.55 14.70
C VAL A 172 -9.40 7.38 15.87
N MET A 173 -10.01 6.74 16.88
CA MET A 173 -10.58 7.43 18.05
C MET A 173 -9.54 7.79 19.10
N SER A 174 -8.49 6.98 19.27
CA SER A 174 -7.42 7.20 20.24
C SER A 174 -6.35 8.18 19.77
N ARG A 175 -6.49 8.74 18.56
CA ARG A 175 -5.49 9.65 18.00
C ARG A 175 -5.46 10.94 18.84
N PRO A 176 -4.33 11.28 19.48
CA PRO A 176 -4.25 12.48 20.29
C PRO A 176 -4.47 13.73 19.43
N PRO A 177 -5.03 14.81 20.00
CA PRO A 177 -5.05 16.11 19.32
C PRO A 177 -3.62 16.48 18.92
N ARG A 178 -3.43 16.98 17.70
CA ARG A 178 -2.12 17.49 17.27
C ARG A 178 -1.76 18.66 18.21
N SER A 179 -0.62 18.53 18.90
CA SER A 179 0.04 19.64 19.61
C SER A 179 0.46 20.73 18.64
#